data_AF-A0A529NG28-F1
#
_entry.id   AF-A0A529NG28-F1
#
_cell.length_a   1.000
_cell.length_b   1.000
_cell.length_c   1.000
_cell.angle_alpha   90.00
_cell.angle_beta   90.00
_cell.angle_gamma   90.00
#
_symmetry.space_group_name_H-M   'P 1'
#
loop_
_entity.id
_entity.type
_entity.pdbx_description
1 polymer ?
#
loop_
_entity_poly.entity_id
_entity_poly.type
_entity_poly.pdbx_seq_one_letter_code
_entity_poly.pdbx_strand_id
1 'polypeptide(L)'
;GTETIKPVAKIVGPGNAYVAAAKRQVFGTVGIDMIAGPSEVLVVADGSNDPEWIAADLLAQAEHDVSAQSILITDDPAFGKAVEEAVQRQLQNLPRAETAAASWRDFGAVILVPTIEASLPLVDR
;
A
#
# COMPACT_ATOMS: atom_id res chain seq x y z
N GLY A 1 30.12 -13.44 -6.20
CA GLY A 1 30.28 -14.63 -5.36
C GLY A 1 31.54 -14.49 -4.53
N THR A 2 31.62 -15.20 -3.41
CA THR A 2 32.76 -15.26 -2.49
C THR A 2 33.24 -16.72 -2.34
N GLU A 3 34.23 -16.96 -1.47
CA GLU A 3 34.75 -18.30 -1.15
C GLU A 3 33.67 -19.22 -0.58
N THR A 4 32.71 -18.67 0.16
CA THR A 4 31.62 -19.41 0.80
C THR A 4 30.30 -19.34 0.04
N ILE A 5 30.04 -18.26 -0.72
CA ILE A 5 28.78 -18.05 -1.45
C ILE A 5 29.04 -18.00 -2.95
N LYS A 6 28.73 -19.10 -3.63
CA LYS A 6 28.83 -19.18 -5.09
C LYS A 6 27.94 -18.13 -5.77
N PRO A 7 28.36 -17.54 -6.90
CA PRO A 7 27.52 -16.60 -7.64
C PRO A 7 26.25 -17.29 -8.16
N VAL A 8 25.19 -16.51 -8.30
CA VAL A 8 23.90 -16.95 -8.84
C VAL A 8 23.57 -16.18 -10.10
N ALA A 9 22.72 -16.74 -10.96
CA ALA A 9 22.30 -16.08 -12.20
C ALA A 9 21.19 -15.05 -12.00
N LYS A 10 20.38 -15.17 -10.93
CA LYS A 10 19.27 -14.26 -10.62
C LYS A 10 19.09 -14.09 -9.11
N ILE A 11 18.77 -12.87 -8.69
CA ILE A 11 18.42 -12.51 -7.30
C ILE A 11 16.97 -12.04 -7.27
N VAL A 12 16.16 -12.62 -6.38
CA VAL A 12 14.72 -12.31 -6.23
C VAL A 12 14.38 -11.96 -4.79
N GLY A 13 13.26 -11.26 -4.62
CA GLY A 13 12.72 -10.90 -3.30
C GLY A 13 12.83 -9.39 -3.02
N PRO A 14 11.83 -8.82 -2.33
CA PRO A 14 11.87 -7.43 -1.91
C PRO A 14 12.84 -7.24 -0.74
N GLY A 15 13.20 -5.99 -0.48
CA GLY A 15 14.00 -5.60 0.67
C GLY A 15 14.00 -4.10 0.83
N ASN A 16 14.66 -3.62 1.89
CA ASN A 16 14.78 -2.19 2.17
C ASN A 16 15.53 -1.42 1.06
N ALA A 17 15.64 -0.10 1.21
CA ALA A 17 16.32 0.78 0.26
C ALA A 17 17.74 0.32 -0.11
N TYR A 18 18.49 -0.31 0.81
CA TYR A 18 19.83 -0.83 0.52
C TYR A 18 19.79 -2.04 -0.40
N VAL A 19 18.86 -2.98 -0.15
CA VAL A 19 18.66 -4.16 -1.03
C VAL A 19 18.22 -3.72 -2.42
N ALA A 20 17.28 -2.77 -2.50
CA ALA A 20 16.81 -2.21 -3.77
C ALA A 20 17.96 -1.53 -4.55
N ALA A 21 18.77 -0.70 -3.88
CA ALA A 21 19.94 -0.05 -4.47
C ALA A 21 21.01 -1.07 -4.91
N ALA A 22 21.29 -2.08 -4.09
CA ALA A 22 22.23 -3.15 -4.42
C ALA A 22 21.77 -3.96 -5.63
N LYS A 23 20.49 -4.36 -5.69
CA LYS A 23 19.89 -5.05 -6.85
C LYS A 23 20.01 -4.20 -8.11
N ARG A 24 19.77 -2.89 -8.02
CA ARG A 24 19.95 -1.94 -9.14
C ARG A 24 21.41 -1.89 -9.63
N GLN A 25 22.38 -1.89 -8.72
CA GLN A 25 23.80 -1.85 -9.07
C GLN A 25 24.29 -3.13 -9.75
N VAL A 26 23.76 -4.30 -9.37
CA VAL A 26 24.19 -5.59 -9.95
C VAL A 26 23.38 -6.03 -11.17
N PHE A 27 22.33 -5.28 -11.53
CA PHE A 27 21.53 -5.55 -12.73
C PHE A 27 22.40 -5.55 -13.99
N GLY A 28 22.20 -6.54 -14.85
CA GLY A 28 23.02 -6.79 -16.04
C GLY A 28 24.18 -7.76 -15.79
N THR A 29 24.76 -7.77 -14.59
CA THR A 29 25.67 -8.85 -14.15
C THR A 29 24.89 -10.09 -13.71
N VAL A 30 23.79 -9.87 -13.00
CA VAL A 30 22.80 -10.89 -12.65
C VAL A 30 21.40 -10.40 -13.01
N GLY A 31 20.49 -11.34 -13.26
CA GLY A 31 19.08 -11.02 -13.36
C GLY A 31 18.55 -10.51 -12.02
N ILE A 32 17.65 -9.52 -12.08
CA ILE A 32 16.78 -9.15 -10.96
C ILE A 32 15.32 -9.29 -11.40
N ASP A 33 14.41 -9.40 -10.46
CA ASP A 33 12.96 -9.37 -10.69
C ASP A 33 12.48 -7.94 -10.96
N MET A 34 12.43 -7.09 -9.93
CA MET A 34 11.95 -5.71 -9.95
C MET A 34 12.64 -4.92 -8.83
N ILE A 35 12.78 -3.61 -9.01
CA ILE A 35 13.14 -2.70 -7.93
C ILE A 35 11.85 -2.34 -7.20
N ALA A 36 11.73 -2.76 -5.93
CA ALA A 36 10.53 -2.51 -5.15
C ALA A 36 10.33 -1.00 -4.93
N GLY A 37 9.11 -0.52 -5.18
CA GLY A 37 8.63 0.78 -4.72
C GLY A 37 7.87 0.64 -3.38
N PRO A 38 7.34 1.75 -2.84
CA PRO A 38 6.40 1.67 -1.73
C PRO A 38 5.21 0.77 -2.12
N SER A 39 4.68 0.04 -1.16
CA SER A 39 3.54 -0.84 -1.39
C SER A 39 2.24 -0.05 -1.33
N GLU A 40 1.26 -0.41 -2.15
CA GLU A 40 -0.04 0.27 -2.20
C GLU A 40 -1.23 -0.70 -2.16
N VAL A 41 -2.38 -0.20 -1.71
CA VAL A 41 -3.71 -0.82 -1.89
C VAL A 41 -4.71 0.23 -2.36
N LEU A 42 -5.52 -0.13 -3.34
CA LEU A 42 -6.62 0.67 -3.87
C LEU A 42 -7.93 -0.10 -3.71
N VAL A 43 -8.84 0.40 -2.89
CA VAL A 43 -10.16 -0.18 -2.66
C VAL A 43 -11.20 0.65 -3.39
N VAL A 44 -11.99 0.01 -4.26
CA VAL A 44 -13.17 0.63 -4.89
C VAL A 44 -14.40 0.02 -4.23
N ALA A 45 -15.20 0.85 -3.54
CA ALA A 45 -16.36 0.36 -2.80
C ALA A 45 -17.54 1.34 -2.87
N ASP A 46 -18.74 0.79 -3.07
CA ASP A 46 -20.00 1.53 -2.90
C ASP A 46 -20.39 1.64 -1.42
N GLY A 47 -21.44 2.42 -1.13
CA GLY A 47 -21.95 2.60 0.23
C GLY A 47 -22.65 1.39 0.86
N SER A 48 -22.74 0.24 0.16
CA SER A 48 -23.44 -0.96 0.65
C SER A 48 -22.52 -1.91 1.45
N ASN A 49 -21.34 -1.43 1.85
CA ASN A 49 -20.32 -2.19 2.57
C ASN A 49 -20.25 -1.78 4.04
N ASP A 50 -19.62 -2.61 4.87
CA ASP A 50 -19.30 -2.25 6.26
C ASP A 50 -18.06 -1.32 6.29
N PRO A 51 -18.16 -0.07 6.76
CA PRO A 51 -17.03 0.84 6.84
C PRO A 51 -15.88 0.32 7.70
N GLU A 52 -16.16 -0.53 8.71
CA GLU A 52 -15.14 -1.12 9.58
C GLU A 52 -14.27 -2.12 8.81
N TRP A 53 -14.83 -2.84 7.84
CA TRP A 53 -14.07 -3.80 7.03
C TRP A 53 -13.16 -3.07 6.04
N ILE A 54 -13.67 -2.03 5.39
CA ILE A 54 -12.86 -1.22 4.47
C ILE A 54 -11.73 -0.52 5.22
N ALA A 55 -12.00 0.03 6.41
CA ALA A 55 -10.95 0.61 7.25
C ALA A 55 -9.88 -0.41 7.64
N ALA A 56 -10.27 -1.65 7.95
CA ALA A 56 -9.33 -2.72 8.28
C ALA A 56 -8.45 -3.10 7.08
N ASP A 57 -9.00 -3.20 5.87
CA ASP A 57 -8.24 -3.48 4.65
C ASP A 57 -7.22 -2.37 4.33
N LEU A 58 -7.62 -1.10 4.48
CA LEU A 58 -6.73 0.04 4.31
C LEU A 58 -5.61 0.03 5.35
N LEU A 59 -5.94 -0.24 6.62
CA LEU A 59 -4.97 -0.27 7.70
C LEU A 59 -4.01 -1.46 7.63
N ALA A 60 -4.46 -2.61 7.13
CA ALA A 60 -3.61 -3.77 6.89
C ALA A 60 -2.46 -3.45 5.92
N GLN A 61 -2.70 -2.57 4.95
CA GLN A 61 -1.66 -2.05 4.08
C GLN A 61 -0.82 -0.96 4.77
N ALA A 62 -1.47 -0.02 5.47
CA ALA A 62 -0.78 1.09 6.10
C ALA A 62 0.23 0.65 7.18
N GLU A 63 -0.01 -0.47 7.86
CA GLU A 63 0.89 -0.98 8.92
C GLU A 63 2.20 -1.60 8.41
N HIS A 64 2.34 -1.79 7.09
CA HIS A 64 3.49 -2.44 6.48
C HIS A 64 4.73 -1.54 6.43
N ASP A 65 4.57 -0.27 6.08
CA ASP A 65 5.65 0.72 5.96
C ASP A 65 5.08 2.15 6.07
N VAL A 66 5.85 3.10 6.60
CA VAL A 66 5.42 4.52 6.70
C VAL A 66 5.19 5.18 5.34
N SER A 67 5.77 4.62 4.29
CA SER A 67 5.60 5.04 2.88
C SER A 67 4.54 4.23 2.14
N ALA A 68 3.85 3.30 2.79
CA ALA A 68 2.74 2.57 2.18
C ALA A 68 1.58 3.50 1.85
N GLN A 69 0.87 3.21 0.76
CA GLN A 69 -0.26 4.00 0.28
C GLN A 69 -1.57 3.20 0.37
N SER A 70 -2.61 3.81 0.93
CA SER A 70 -3.93 3.18 1.10
C SER A 70 -5.01 4.14 0.61
N ILE A 71 -5.70 3.76 -0.45
CA ILE A 71 -6.65 4.64 -1.14
C ILE A 71 -8.03 3.98 -1.19
N LEU A 72 -9.06 4.72 -0.82
CA LEU A 72 -10.46 4.39 -1.07
C LEU A 72 -10.99 5.24 -2.24
N ILE A 73 -11.64 4.61 -3.21
CA ILE A 73 -12.52 5.29 -4.18
C ILE A 73 -13.96 4.89 -3.89
N THR A 74 -14.84 5.87 -3.73
CA THR A 74 -16.28 5.63 -3.51
C THR A 74 -17.12 6.70 -4.20
N ASP A 75 -18.36 6.36 -4.54
CA ASP A 75 -19.37 7.30 -5.02
C ASP A 75 -20.31 7.82 -3.92
N ASP A 76 -20.11 7.36 -2.68
CA ASP A 76 -20.89 7.78 -1.52
C ASP A 76 -20.03 8.60 -0.53
N PRO A 77 -20.23 9.93 -0.44
CA PRO A 77 -19.50 10.78 0.49
C PRO A 77 -19.74 10.45 1.97
N ALA A 78 -20.93 9.97 2.33
CA ALA A 78 -21.24 9.61 3.70
C ALA A 78 -20.52 8.32 4.09
N PHE A 79 -20.46 7.36 3.17
CA PHE A 79 -19.68 6.14 3.34
C PHE A 79 -18.18 6.44 3.46
N GLY A 80 -17.62 7.27 2.57
CA GLY A 80 -16.21 7.67 2.64
C GLY A 80 -15.84 8.27 4.01
N LYS A 81 -16.68 9.16 4.53
CA LYS A 81 -16.50 9.72 5.88
C LYS A 81 -16.61 8.66 6.99
N ALA A 82 -17.56 7.72 6.87
CA ALA A 82 -17.71 6.64 7.84
C ALA A 82 -16.47 5.73 7.88
N VAL A 83 -15.83 5.48 6.74
CA VAL A 83 -14.56 4.76 6.65
C VAL A 83 -13.44 5.54 7.31
N GLU A 84 -13.30 6.85 7.05
CA GLU A 84 -12.29 7.69 7.72
C GLU A 84 -12.43 7.64 9.26
N GLU A 85 -13.66 7.74 9.76
CA GLU A 85 -13.93 7.64 11.20
C GLU A 85 -13.59 6.25 11.76
N ALA A 86 -13.87 5.17 11.01
CA ALA A 86 -13.49 3.81 11.37
C ALA A 86 -11.96 3.63 11.41
N VAL A 87 -11.23 4.19 10.43
CA VAL A 87 -9.76 4.20 10.43
C VAL A 87 -9.23 4.86 11.70
N GLN A 88 -9.77 6.02 12.09
CA GLN A 88 -9.34 6.70 13.32
C GLN A 88 -9.61 5.87 14.58
N ARG A 89 -10.74 5.16 14.65
CA ARG A 89 -11.04 4.27 15.79
C ARG A 89 -10.08 3.08 15.85
N GLN A 90 -9.85 2.42 14.72
CA GLN A 90 -9.02 1.22 14.66
C GLN A 90 -7.53 1.53 14.94
N LEU A 91 -7.03 2.68 14.48
CA LEU A 91 -5.67 3.14 14.79
C LEU A 91 -5.37 3.22 16.29
N GLN A 92 -6.37 3.44 17.15
CA GLN A 92 -6.16 3.49 18.60
C GLN A 92 -5.80 2.15 19.23
N ASN A 93 -6.09 1.02 18.54
CA ASN A 93 -5.95 -0.32 19.09
C ASN A 93 -4.91 -1.18 18.34
N LEU A 94 -4.33 -0.69 17.24
CA LEU A 94 -3.38 -1.46 16.44
C LEU A 94 -2.00 -1.58 17.10
N PRO A 95 -1.38 -2.77 17.13
CA PRO A 95 -0.01 -2.94 17.64
C PRO A 95 1.03 -2.09 16.92
N ARG A 96 0.81 -1.81 15.63
CA ARG A 96 1.68 -0.98 14.75
C ARG A 96 1.06 0.37 14.42
N ALA A 97 0.28 0.94 15.34
CA ALA A 97 -0.43 2.20 15.14
C ALA A 97 0.46 3.36 14.69
N GLU A 98 1.70 3.47 15.18
CA GLU A 98 2.60 4.56 14.78
C GLU A 98 2.94 4.53 13.28
N THR A 99 3.29 3.36 12.75
CA THR A 99 3.57 3.16 11.31
C THR A 99 2.31 3.39 10.49
N ALA A 100 1.20 2.76 10.88
CA ALA A 100 -0.06 2.84 10.16
C ALA A 100 -0.61 4.28 10.15
N ALA A 101 -0.52 5.00 11.26
CA ALA A 101 -0.97 6.39 11.35
C ALA A 101 -0.10 7.32 10.49
N ALA A 102 1.22 7.10 10.43
CA ALA A 102 2.10 7.87 9.56
C ALA A 102 1.77 7.63 8.08
N SER A 103 1.65 6.36 7.67
CA SER A 103 1.24 5.98 6.31
C SER A 103 -0.12 6.58 5.93
N TRP A 104 -1.15 6.42 6.78
CA TRP A 104 -2.48 6.96 6.51
C TRP A 104 -2.50 8.49 6.44
N ARG A 105 -1.79 9.18 7.35
CA ARG A 105 -1.73 10.65 7.35
C ARG A 105 -1.05 11.21 6.11
N ASP A 106 0.07 10.60 5.71
CA ASP A 106 0.95 11.16 4.69
C ASP A 106 0.58 10.69 3.27
N PHE A 107 0.01 9.49 3.15
CA PHE A 107 -0.28 8.84 1.86
C PHE A 107 -1.69 8.24 1.74
N GLY A 108 -2.48 8.25 2.81
CA GLY A 108 -3.88 7.81 2.77
C GLY A 108 -4.76 8.79 2.00
N ALA A 109 -5.75 8.27 1.26
CA ALA A 109 -6.69 9.12 0.52
C ALA A 109 -8.07 8.49 0.38
N VAL A 110 -9.09 9.35 0.39
CA VAL A 110 -10.45 9.02 -0.05
C VAL A 110 -10.76 9.87 -1.27
N ILE A 111 -11.08 9.22 -2.38
CA ILE A 111 -11.40 9.84 -3.67
C ILE A 111 -12.88 9.64 -3.94
N LEU A 112 -13.60 10.75 -4.08
CA LEU A 112 -15.01 10.74 -4.45
C LEU A 112 -15.17 10.77 -5.95
N VAL A 113 -15.98 9.84 -6.47
CA VAL A 113 -16.37 9.77 -7.88
C VAL A 113 -17.88 9.93 -8.00
N PRO A 114 -18.41 10.40 -9.16
CA PRO A 114 -19.85 10.55 -9.32
C PRO A 114 -20.63 9.23 -9.40
N THR A 115 -19.94 8.13 -9.75
CA THR A 115 -20.45 6.76 -9.91
C THR A 115 -19.27 5.80 -9.77
N ILE A 116 -19.49 4.57 -9.29
CA ILE A 116 -18.42 3.55 -9.25
C ILE A 116 -17.77 3.33 -10.62
N GLU A 117 -18.51 3.37 -11.73
CA GLU A 117 -17.94 3.19 -13.08
C GLU A 117 -16.93 4.29 -13.46
N ALA A 118 -17.07 5.49 -12.90
CA ALA A 118 -16.13 6.59 -13.12
C ALA A 118 -14.78 6.37 -12.42
N SER A 119 -14.67 5.37 -11.54
CA SER A 119 -13.41 4.98 -10.91
C SER A 119 -12.47 4.23 -11.86
N LEU A 120 -12.99 3.52 -12.88
CA LEU A 120 -12.20 2.69 -13.80
C LEU A 120 -11.00 3.43 -14.41
N PRO A 121 -11.16 4.60 -15.07
CA PRO A 121 -10.03 5.32 -15.63
C PRO A 121 -9.10 5.93 -14.57
N LEU A 122 -9.48 5.96 -13.29
CA LEU A 122 -8.60 6.39 -12.20
C LEU A 122 -7.78 5.22 -11.65
N VAL A 123 -8.37 4.02 -11.62
CA VAL A 123 -7.69 2.77 -11.24
C VAL A 123 -6.59 2.41 -12.23
N ASP A 124 -6.80 2.64 -13.52
CA ASP A 124 -5.86 2.29 -14.60
C ASP A 124 -4.67 3.27 -14.76
N ARG A 125 -4.55 4.30 -13.92
CA ARG A 125 -3.57 5.40 -14.05
C ARG A 125 -2.36 5.25 -13.14
#